data_AF-A0A1I0WLQ4-F1
#
_entry.id   AF-A0A1I0WLQ4-F1
#
_cell.length_a   1.000
_cell.length_b   1.000
_cell.length_c   1.000
_cell.angle_alpha   90.00
_cell.angle_beta   90.00
_cell.angle_gamma   90.00
#
_symmetry.space_group_name_H-M   'P 1'
#
loop_
_entity.id
_entity.type
_entity.pdbx_description
1 polymer ?
#
loop_
_entity_poly.entity_id
_entity_poly.type
_entity_poly.pdbx_seq_one_letter_code
_entity_poly.pdbx_strand_id
1 'polypeptide(L)' 'MASLIHIALLIDAVIMVVLILLQSGKSAGLSGAISGGAEQLFGKQKARGADLFLHRGTIVTGVLFFVLAFLSAYILQ' A
#
# COMPACT_ATOMS: atom_id res chain seq x y z
N MET A 1 29.11 -0.43 -2.82
CA MET A 1 27.92 -0.42 -1.94
C MET A 1 26.65 0.00 -2.66
N ALA A 2 26.67 1.02 -3.53
CA ALA A 2 25.48 1.52 -4.25
C ALA A 2 24.69 0.44 -5.02
N SER A 3 25.38 -0.53 -5.63
CA SER A 3 24.73 -1.64 -6.35
C SER A 3 23.75 -2.44 -5.49
N LEU A 4 24.04 -2.67 -4.21
CA LEU A 4 23.16 -3.40 -3.30
C LEU A 4 21.86 -2.63 -3.04
N ILE A 5 21.95 -1.30 -2.92
CA ILE A 5 20.79 -0.44 -2.65
C ILE A 5 19.91 -0.35 -3.90
N HIS A 6 20.50 -0.23 -5.09
CA HIS A 6 19.74 -0.27 -6.34
C HIS A 6 19.02 -1.62 -6.54
N ILE A 7 19.67 -2.74 -6.21
CA ILE A 7 19.03 -4.07 -6.26
C ILE A 7 17.88 -4.16 -5.26
N ALA A 8 18.09 -3.71 -4.02
CA ALA A 8 17.04 -3.71 -2.99
C ALA A 8 15.84 -2.84 -3.41
N LEU A 9 16.10 -1.67 -3.97
CA LEU A 9 15.09 -0.73 -4.46
C LEU A 9 14.28 -1.33 -5.61
N LEU A 10 14.94 -2.02 -6.56
CA LEU A 10 14.27 -2.73 -7.64
C LEU A 10 13.34 -3.82 -7.12
N ILE A 11 13.82 -4.65 -6.17
CA ILE A 11 13.02 -5.74 -5.58
C ILE A 11 11.82 -5.16 -4.83
N ASP A 12 12.03 -4.14 -4.01
CA ASP A 12 10.98 -3.49 -3.24
C ASP A 12 9.91 -2.84 -4.15
N ALA A 13 10.32 -2.22 -5.25
CA ALA A 13 9.41 -1.67 -6.25
C ALA A 13 8.50 -2.75 -6.85
N VAL A 14 9.06 -3.90 -7.22
CA VAL A 14 8.27 -5.03 -7.76
C VAL A 14 7.29 -5.56 -6.72
N ILE A 15 7.74 -5.75 -5.48
CA ILE A 15 6.87 -6.19 -4.38
C ILE A 15 5.74 -5.19 -4.15
N MET A 16 6.04 -3.89 -4.13
CA MET A 16 5.05 -2.83 -3.93
C MET A 16 3.99 -2.83 -5.03
N VAL A 17 4.38 -2.99 -6.31
CA VAL A 17 3.43 -3.11 -7.42
C VAL A 17 2.52 -4.32 -7.23
N VAL A 18 3.08 -5.49 -6.91
CA VAL A 18 2.29 -6.71 -6.67
C VAL A 18 1.30 -6.49 -5.53
N LEU A 19 1.73 -5.91 -4.42
CA LEU A 19 0.85 -5.63 -3.28
C LEU A 19 -0.28 -4.68 -3.64
N ILE A 20 0.00 -3.60 -4.39
CA ILE A 20 -1.03 -2.64 -4.84
C ILE A 20 -2.04 -3.30 -5.77
N LEU A 21 -1.58 -4.13 -6.72
CA LEU A 21 -2.48 -4.84 -7.64
C LEU A 21 -3.41 -5.83 -6.94
N LEU A 22 -2.96 -6.40 -5.81
CA LEU A 22 -3.76 -7.32 -5.01
C LEU A 22 -4.74 -6.60 -4.07
N GLN A 23 -4.61 -5.29 -3.85
CA GLN A 23 -5.55 -4.54 -3.00
C GLN A 23 -6.93 -4.44 -3.64
N SER A 24 -7.97 -4.67 -2.84
CA SER A 24 -9.34 -4.46 -3.30
C SER A 24 -9.59 -2.97 -3.62
N GLY A 25 -10.22 -2.72 -4.77
CA GLY A 25 -10.55 -1.37 -5.21
C GLY A 25 -11.57 -0.70 -4.28
N LYS A 26 -11.32 0.56 -3.91
CA LYS A 26 -12.06 1.37 -2.92
C LYS A 26 -13.56 1.63 -3.21
N SER A 27 -14.14 0.99 -4.22
CA SER A 27 -15.53 1.24 -4.66
C SER A 27 -16.61 0.80 -3.67
N ALA A 28 -16.28 -0.03 -2.66
CA ALA A 28 -17.23 -0.42 -1.61
C ALA A 28 -17.75 0.77 -0.77
N GLY A 29 -17.01 1.88 -0.72
CA GLY A 29 -17.40 3.07 0.05
C GLY A 29 -18.36 4.03 -0.67
N LEU A 30 -18.37 4.05 -2.01
CA LEU A 30 -19.18 4.99 -2.78
C LEU A 30 -20.62 4.49 -2.94
N SER A 31 -20.81 3.18 -3.11
CA SER A 31 -22.14 2.55 -3.14
C SER A 31 -22.86 2.64 -1.79
N GLY A 32 -22.14 2.52 -0.67
CA GLY A 32 -22.69 2.66 0.68
C GLY A 32 -23.05 4.10 1.08
N ALA A 33 -22.43 5.11 0.47
CA ALA A 33 -22.76 6.52 0.71
C ALA A 33 -24.07 6.95 0.02
N ILE A 34 -24.49 6.23 -1.04
CA ILE A 34 -25.70 6.53 -1.83
C ILE A 34 -26.92 5.74 -1.33
N SER A 35 -26.74 4.56 -0.70
CA SER A 35 -27.85 3.70 -0.26
C SER A 35 -28.52 4.09 1.06
N GLY A 36 -28.03 5.10 1.79
CA GLY A 36 -28.68 5.64 3.00
C GLY A 36 -27.89 5.45 4.29
N GLY A 37 -27.93 6.46 5.16
CA GLY A 37 -27.07 6.59 6.35
C GLY A 37 -27.24 5.54 7.46
N ALA A 38 -28.22 4.62 7.35
CA ALA A 38 -28.40 3.52 8.30
C ALA A 38 -27.40 2.37 8.05
N GLU A 39 -27.18 1.98 6.80
CA GLU A 39 -26.17 0.97 6.43
C GLU A 39 -24.74 1.43 6.78
N GLN A 40 -24.45 2.73 6.74
CA GLN A 40 -23.12 3.26 7.05
C GLN A 40 -22.81 3.25 8.56
N LEU A 41 -23.83 3.24 9.43
CA LEU A 41 -23.67 3.19 10.89
C LEU A 41 -23.61 1.75 11.43
N PHE A 42 -24.24 0.78 10.76
CA PHE A 42 -24.22 -0.64 11.16
C PHE A 42 -23.36 -1.54 10.26
N GLY A 43 -22.97 -1.08 9.06
CA GLY A 43 -22.26 -1.85 8.04
C GLY A 43 -20.77 -1.51 7.86
N LYS A 44 -20.17 -0.74 8.79
CA LYS A 44 -18.70 -0.60 8.85
C LYS A 44 -18.06 -1.92 9.27
N GLN A 45 -18.06 -2.90 8.37
CA GLN A 45 -17.13 -4.00 8.46
C GLN A 45 -15.74 -3.40 8.23
N LYS A 46 -15.08 -3.06 9.33
CA LYS A 46 -13.64 -2.76 9.39
C LYS A 46 -12.93 -3.76 8.48
N ALA A 47 -12.03 -3.29 7.61
CA ALA A 47 -11.24 -4.19 6.76
C ALA A 47 -10.68 -5.33 7.62
N ARG A 48 -11.10 -6.56 7.35
CA ARG A 48 -10.79 -7.75 8.15
C ARG A 48 -10.10 -8.78 7.25
N GLY A 49 -9.07 -9.41 7.79
CA GLY A 49 -8.31 -10.45 7.08
C GLY A 49 -7.30 -9.86 6.08
N ALA A 50 -7.39 -10.32 4.83
CA ALA A 50 -6.38 -10.11 3.80
C ALA A 50 -6.21 -8.63 3.39
N ASP A 51 -7.30 -7.88 3.24
CA ASP A 51 -7.21 -6.46 2.84
C ASP A 51 -6.49 -5.59 3.86
N LEU A 52 -6.66 -5.87 5.16
CA LEU A 52 -5.94 -5.12 6.20
C LEU A 52 -4.44 -5.43 6.17
N PHE A 53 -4.08 -6.68 5.88
CA PHE A 53 -2.69 -7.08 5.73
C PHE A 53 -2.06 -6.46 4.48
N LEU A 54 -2.73 -6.54 3.33
CA LEU A 54 -2.27 -5.93 2.08
C LEU A 54 -2.11 -4.42 2.21
N HIS A 55 -3.08 -3.75 2.85
CA HIS A 55 -3.01 -2.32 3.08
C HIS A 55 -1.82 -1.91 3.97
N ARG A 56 -1.63 -2.60 5.11
CA ARG A 56 -0.49 -2.34 6.00
C ARG A 56 0.84 -2.69 5.34
N GLY A 57 0.89 -3.80 4.61
CA GLY A 57 2.06 -4.23 3.84
C GLY A 57 2.50 -3.18 2.85
N THR A 58 1.57 -2.64 2.04
CA THR A 58 1.86 -1.57 1.08
C THR A 58 2.30 -0.27 1.74
N ILE A 59 1.77 0.07 2.93
CA ILE A 59 2.27 1.23 3.68
C ILE A 59 3.74 1.01 4.06
N VAL A 60 4.09 -0.18 4.55
CA VAL A 60 5.46 -0.52 4.96
C VAL A 60 6.41 -0.49 3.76
N THR A 61 6.09 -1.17 2.66
CA THR A 61 6.93 -1.14 1.45
C THR A 61 6.98 0.25 0.82
N GLY A 62 5.88 1.02 0.86
CA GLY A 62 5.90 2.41 0.38
C GLY A 62 6.84 3.32 1.17
N VAL A 63 6.87 3.20 2.51
CA VAL A 63 7.82 3.94 3.35
C VAL A 63 9.25 3.47 3.09
N LEU A 64 9.47 2.16 2.98
CA LEU A 64 10.78 1.59 2.69
C LEU A 64 11.32 2.07 1.33
N PHE A 65 10.49 2.01 0.29
CA PHE A 65 10.80 2.49 -1.06
C PHE A 65 11.26 3.95 -1.03
N PHE A 66 10.50 4.81 -0.32
CA PHE A 66 10.84 6.23 -0.20
C PHE A 66 12.19 6.44 0.47
N VAL A 67 12.47 5.76 1.58
CA VAL A 67 13.75 5.86 2.29
C VAL A 67 14.91 5.37 1.42
N LEU A 68 14.75 4.22 0.75
CA LEU A 68 15.76 3.67 -0.15
C LEU A 68 16.04 4.59 -1.34
N ALA A 69 14.98 5.14 -1.96
CA ALA A 69 15.10 6.09 -3.06
C ALA A 69 15.79 7.37 -2.64
N PHE A 70 15.45 7.91 -1.47
CA PHE A 70 16.11 9.09 -0.92
C PHE A 70 17.59 8.83 -0.65
N LEU A 71 17.92 7.71 0.00
CA LEU A 71 19.32 7.33 0.27
C LEU A 71 20.10 7.18 -1.05
N SER A 72 19.51 6.48 -2.01
CA SER A 72 20.11 6.26 -3.32
C SER A 72 20.34 7.55 -4.10
N ALA A 73 19.42 8.52 -4.03
CA ALA A 73 19.48 9.73 -4.85
C ALA A 73 20.37 10.82 -4.25
N TYR A 74 20.42 10.94 -2.92
CA TYR A 74 21.06 12.08 -2.25
C TYR A 74 22.33 11.73 -1.45
N ILE A 75 22.47 10.49 -0.97
CA ILE A 75 23.61 10.11 -0.11
C ILE A 75 24.63 9.27 -0.88
N LEU A 76 24.19 8.41 -1.79
CA LEU A 76 25.03 7.46 -2.51
C LEU A 76 25.38 7.86 -3.95
N GLN A 77 25.00 9.07 -4.36
CA GLN A 77 25.15 9.58 -5.72
C GLN A 77 26.54 9.32 -6.31
#